data_AF-A0A427A048-F1
#
_entry.id   AF-A0A427A048-F1
#
_cell.length_a   1.000
_cell.length_b   1.000
_cell.length_c   1.000
_cell.angle_alpha   90.00
_cell.angle_beta   90.00
_cell.angle_gamma   90.00
#
_symmetry.space_group_name_H-M   'P 1'
#
loop_
_entity.id
_entity.type
_entity.pdbx_description
1 polymer ?
#
loop_
_entity_poly.entity_id
_entity_poly.type
_entity_poly.pdbx_seq_one_letter_code
_entity_poly.pdbx_strand_id
1 'polypeptide(L)' 'MLTNTASARLTYEIGIELQEFGDPPPLRTQQYVLGECRRCNLIWMGRHSVAPLELAKIEMLLGFPKDHTRGGGITRT' A
#
# COMPACT_ATOMS: atom_id res chain seq x y z
N MET A 1 11.75 7.99 11.28
CA MET A 1 10.70 7.15 10.70
C MET A 1 10.14 7.92 9.50
N LEU A 2 10.41 7.49 8.27
CA LEU A 2 9.87 8.15 7.07
C LEU A 2 8.64 7.34 6.64
N THR A 3 7.44 7.87 6.86
CA THR A 3 6.21 7.25 6.35
C THR A 3 6.05 7.68 4.89
N ASN A 4 6.54 6.85 3.97
CA ASN A 4 6.36 7.06 2.52
C ASN A 4 5.25 6.12 2.02
N THR A 5 4.30 6.67 1.26
CA THR A 5 3.25 5.90 0.61
C THR A 5 3.75 5.44 -0.76
N ALA A 6 3.51 4.19 -1.14
CA ALA A 6 3.89 3.73 -2.48
C ALA A 6 3.18 4.56 -3.56
N SER A 7 3.92 4.87 -4.63
CA SER A 7 3.34 5.50 -5.82
C SER A 7 2.48 4.50 -6.58
N ALA A 8 1.51 5.00 -7.34
CA ALA A 8 0.70 4.18 -8.25
C ALA A 8 1.56 3.39 -9.25
N ARG A 9 2.71 3.96 -9.64
CA ARG A 9 3.68 3.31 -10.52
C ARG A 9 4.29 2.06 -9.87
N LEU A 10 4.69 2.14 -8.61
CA LEU A 10 5.29 1.00 -7.90
C LEU A 10 4.29 -0.16 -7.78
N THR A 11 3.04 0.13 -7.40
CA THR A 11 2.00 -0.92 -7.29
C THR A 11 1.65 -1.54 -8.63
N TYR A 12 1.70 -0.75 -9.71
CA TYR A 12 1.52 -1.25 -11.07
C TYR A 12 2.66 -2.17 -11.51
N GLU A 13 3.92 -1.77 -11.29
CA GLU A 13 5.11 -2.58 -11.61
C GLU A 13 5.10 -3.92 -10.86
N ILE A 14 4.73 -3.92 -9.57
CA ILE A 14 4.55 -5.15 -8.79
C ILE A 14 3.48 -6.06 -9.41
N GLY A 15 2.36 -5.50 -9.87
CA GLY A 15 1.29 -6.28 -10.49
C GLY A 15 1.72 -6.94 -11.80
N ILE A 16 2.51 -6.24 -12.62
CA ILE A 16 3.07 -6.78 -13.86
C ILE A 16 4.04 -7.93 -13.56
N GLU A 17 4.99 -7.73 -12.65
CA GLU A 17 5.94 -8.78 -12.24
C GLU A 17 5.21 -10.04 -11.76
N LEU A 18 4.18 -9.88 -10.92
CA LEU A 18 3.39 -11.02 -10.43
C LEU A 18 2.56 -11.70 -11.53
N GLN A 19 2.18 -10.98 -12.58
CA GLN A 19 1.43 -11.55 -13.71
C GLN A 19 2.33 -12.31 -14.67
N GLU A 20 3.59 -11.90 -14.82
CA GLU A 20 4.57 -12.56 -15.70
C GLU A 20 4.98 -13.95 -15.18
N PHE A 21 4.98 -14.14 -13.87
CA PHE A 21 5.36 -15.40 -13.26
C PHE A 21 4.15 -16.27 -12.88
N GLY A 22 4.32 -17.59 -12.97
CA GLY A 22 3.37 -18.56 -12.42
C GLY A 22 3.34 -18.55 -10.89
N ASP A 23 2.57 -19.46 -10.31
CA ASP A 23 2.46 -19.60 -8.86
C ASP A 23 3.22 -20.86 -8.38
N PRO A 24 4.26 -20.74 -7.53
CA PRO A 24 4.83 -19.51 -6.99
C PRO A 24 5.82 -18.81 -7.96
N PRO A 25 5.98 -17.47 -7.87
CA PRO A 25 6.96 -16.73 -8.65
C PRO A 25 8.40 -17.02 -8.18
N PRO A 26 9.44 -16.66 -8.96
CA PRO A 26 10.83 -16.84 -8.56
C PRO A 26 11.16 -16.15 -7.22
N LEU A 27 12.09 -16.73 -6.46
CA LEU A 27 12.46 -16.23 -5.13
C LEU A 27 12.89 -14.75 -5.13
N ARG A 28 13.54 -14.29 -6.21
CA ARG A 28 13.91 -12.87 -6.39
C ARG A 28 12.69 -11.96 -6.40
N THR A 29 11.67 -12.32 -7.18
CA THR A 29 10.41 -11.57 -7.26
C THR A 29 9.67 -11.62 -5.93
N GLN A 30 9.64 -12.78 -5.26
CA GLN A 30 9.05 -12.88 -3.92
C GLN A 30 9.72 -11.93 -2.91
N GLN A 31 11.06 -11.91 -2.86
CA GLN A 31 11.80 -11.03 -1.95
C GLN A 31 11.59 -9.55 -2.27
N TYR A 32 11.58 -9.19 -3.56
CA TYR A 32 11.28 -7.84 -4.02
C TYR A 32 9.88 -7.39 -3.57
N VAL A 33 8.84 -8.15 -3.93
CA VAL A 33 7.45 -7.81 -3.60
C VAL A 33 7.23 -7.73 -2.10
N LEU A 34 7.75 -8.69 -1.32
CA LEU A 34 7.64 -8.67 0.14
C LEU A 34 8.40 -7.50 0.77
N GLY A 35 9.57 -7.14 0.23
CA GLY A 35 10.34 -5.99 0.67
C GLY A 35 9.57 -4.68 0.48
N GLU A 36 8.99 -4.50 -0.71
CA GLU A 36 8.17 -3.33 -1.04
C GLU A 36 6.88 -3.28 -0.19
N CYS A 37 6.22 -4.42 0.02
CA CYS A 37 5.03 -4.49 0.86
C CYS A 37 5.32 -4.07 2.30
N ARG A 38 6.43 -4.54 2.88
CA ARG A 38 6.84 -4.18 4.25
C ARG A 38 7.26 -2.70 4.35
N ARG A 39 7.91 -2.17 3.31
CA ARG A 39 8.39 -0.78 3.30
C ARG A 39 7.23 0.22 3.20
N CYS A 40 6.24 -0.09 2.37
CA CYS A 40 5.16 0.85 2.02
C CYS A 40 3.80 0.47 2.62
N ASN A 41 3.75 -0.49 3.55
CA ASN A 41 2.52 -1.02 4.14
C ASN A 41 1.48 -1.38 3.07
N LEU A 42 1.92 -2.09 2.03
CA LEU A 42 1.02 -2.55 0.96
C LEU A 42 0.22 -3.76 1.44
N ILE A 43 -1.03 -3.82 0.99
CA ILE A 43 -1.94 -4.92 1.22
C ILE A 43 -2.39 -5.54 -0.10
N TRP A 44 -2.67 -6.84 -0.08
CA TRP A 44 -3.25 -7.54 -1.22
C TRP A 44 -4.71 -7.15 -1.39
N MET A 45 -5.06 -6.69 -2.58
CA MET A 45 -6.43 -6.32 -2.97
C MET A 45 -7.10 -7.39 -3.84
N GLY A 46 -6.30 -8.26 -4.46
CA GLY A 46 -6.76 -9.33 -5.33
C GLY A 46 -5.60 -10.02 -6.03
N ARG A 47 -5.92 -10.85 -7.04
CA ARG A 47 -4.90 -11.55 -7.83
C ARG A 47 -4.00 -10.54 -8.55
N HIS A 48 -2.70 -10.63 -8.28
CA HIS A 48 -1.65 -9.74 -8.82
C HIS A 48 -1.90 -8.24 -8.55
N SER A 49 -2.63 -7.90 -7.49
CA SER A 49 -2.97 -6.51 -7.16
C SER A 49 -2.66 -6.19 -5.70
N VAL A 50 -1.87 -5.14 -5.49
CA VAL A 50 -1.51 -4.58 -4.19
C VAL A 50 -1.83 -3.09 -4.15
N ALA A 51 -2.17 -2.57 -2.98
CA ALA A 51 -2.42 -1.15 -2.77
C ALA A 51 -1.89 -0.67 -1.42
N PRO A 52 -1.55 0.62 -1.27
CA PRO A 52 -1.24 1.18 0.04
C PRO A 52 -2.45 1.10 0.96
N LEU A 53 -2.21 0.91 2.25
CA LEU A 53 -3.28 0.98 3.23
C LEU A 53 -3.85 2.41 3.30
N GLU A 54 -5.17 2.54 3.13
CA GLU A 54 -5.86 3.84 3.20
C GLU A 54 -5.72 4.48 4.59
N LEU A 55 -5.61 5.82 4.64
CA LEU A 55 -5.45 6.58 5.89
C LEU A 55 -6.55 6.28 6.92
N ALA A 56 -7.81 6.18 6.49
CA ALA A 56 -8.93 5.85 7.38
C ALA A 56 -8.77 4.46 8.03
N LYS A 57 -8.17 3.50 7.31
CA LYS A 57 -7.87 2.16 7.85
C LYS A 57 -6.67 2.22 8.81
N ILE A 58 -5.70 3.09 8.56
CA ILE A 58 -4.58 3.35 9.48
C ILE A 58 -5.10 3.97 10.78
N GLU A 59 -5.97 4.99 10.71
CA GLU A 59 -6.62 5.59 11.89
C GLU A 59 -7.33 4.52 12.74
N MET A 60 -8.11 3.66 12.08
CA MET A 60 -8.80 2.54 12.74
C MET A 60 -7.81 1.57 13.41
N LEU A 61 -6.73 1.19 12.73
CA LEU A 61 -5.70 0.28 13.30
C LEU A 61 -4.95 0.91 14.48
N LEU A 62 -4.76 2.22 14.47
CA LEU A 62 -4.10 2.96 15.54
C LEU A 62 -5.06 3.37 16.67
N GLY A 63 -6.35 3.08 16.55
CA GLY A 63 -7.37 3.39 17.56
C GLY A 63 -7.83 4.85 17.56
N PHE A 64 -7.54 5.61 16.51
CA PHE A 64 -8.07 6.97 16.35
C PHE A 64 -9.52 6.95 15.85
N PRO A 65 -10.31 7.99 16.17
CA PRO A 65 -11.61 8.20 15.53
C PRO A 65 -11.46 8.31 14.01
N LYS A 66 -12.49 7.89 13.28
CA LYS A 66 -12.56 8.04 11.83
C LYS A 66 -12.43 9.52 11.42
N ASP A 67 -11.67 9.78 10.37
CA ASP A 67 -11.42 11.12 9.80
C ASP A 67 -10.61 12.05 10.75
N HIS A 68 -9.93 11.50 11.77
CA HIS A 68 -9.12 12.26 12.73
C HIS A 68 -8.03 13.12 12.07
N THR A 69 -7.40 12.60 11.02
CA THR A 69 -6.33 13.26 10.25
C THR A 69 -6.84 13.96 9.00
N ARG A 70 -8.13 13.84 8.68
CA ARG A 70 -8.70 14.32 7.41
C ARG A 70 -8.83 15.84 7.30
N GLY A 71 -8.50 16.59 8.36
CA GLY A 71 -8.29 18.05 8.35
C GLY A 71 -9.31 18.87 7.57
N GLY A 72 -10.24 19.54 8.27
CA GLY A 72 -11.25 20.42 7.68
C GLY A 72 -10.66 21.49 6.75
N GLY A 73 -10.63 21.22 5.45
CA GLY A 73 -10.29 22.21 4.44
C GLY A 73 -11.41 23.24 4.28
N ILE A 74 -11.07 24.51 4.49
CA ILE A 74 -11.82 25.71 4.09
C ILE A 74 -13.03 26.09 4.98
N THR A 75 -12.78 26.87 6.04
CA THR A 75 -13.68 27.99 6.36
C THR A 75 -12.84 29.17 6.79
N ARG A 76 -12.65 30.10 5.84
CA ARG A 76 -12.30 31.49 6.16
C ARG A 76 -13.56 32.11 6.74
N THR A 77 -13.53 32.51 7.99
CA THR A 77 -14.40 33.55 8.56
C THR A 77 -13.54 34.44 9.43
#